data_AF-A0A9D8RK62-F1
#
_entry.id   AF-A0A9D8RK62-F1
#
_cell.length_a   1.000
_cell.length_b   1.000
_cell.length_c   1.000
_cell.angle_alpha   90.00
_cell.angle_beta   90.00
_cell.angle_gamma   90.00
#
_symmetry.space_group_name_H-M   'P 1'
#
loop_
_entity.id
_entity.type
_entity.pdbx_description
1 polymer ?
#
loop_
_entity_poly.entity_id
_entity_poly.type
_entity_poly.pdbx_seq_one_letter_code
_entity_poly.pdbx_strand_id
1 'polypeptide(L)' 'FVVEADGSLSSYQLMASPDKILADEVERVFNSSPREWTAGEQDGKKVRVKFTVPVAFMVQGAGLKNN' A
#
# COMPACT_ATOMS: atom_id res chain seq x y z
N PHE A 1 5.49 -3.81 -0.14
CA PHE A 1 5.80 -3.39 1.25
C PHE A 1 5.80 -4.61 2.15
N VAL A 2 6.24 -4.47 3.40
CA VAL A 2 6.28 -5.54 4.39
C VAL A 2 5.30 -5.20 5.50
N VAL A 3 4.48 -6.17 5.91
CA VAL A 3 3.75 -6.13 7.17
C VAL A 3 4.62 -6.84 8.20
N GLU A 4 5.06 -6.12 9.22
CA GLU A 4 5.85 -6.69 10.32
C GLU A 4 4.98 -7.53 11.25
N ALA A 5 5.61 -8.34 12.11
CA ALA A 5 4.89 -9.21 13.05
C ALA A 5 4.02 -8.45 14.07
N ASP A 6 4.31 -7.16 14.30
CA ASP A 6 3.56 -6.27 15.16
C ASP A 6 2.38 -5.56 14.43
N GLY A 7 2.23 -5.78 13.12
CA GLY A 7 1.20 -5.15 12.28
C GLY A 7 1.60 -3.81 11.67
N SER A 8 2.81 -3.31 11.95
CA SER A 8 3.32 -2.10 11.31
C SER A 8 3.71 -2.36 9.85
N LEU A 9 3.64 -1.32 9.02
CA LEU A 9 4.12 -1.37 7.65
C LEU A 9 5.57 -0.88 7.57
N SER A 10 6.40 -1.61 6.82
CA SER A 10 7.80 -1.25 6.54
C SER A 10 8.16 -1.46 5.07
N SER A 11 9.34 -0.99 4.67
CA SER A 11 10.01 -1.38 3.42
C SER A 11 9.12 -1.28 2.17
N TYR A 12 8.49 -0.13 1.96
CA TYR A 12 7.75 0.12 0.72
C TYR A 12 8.72 0.40 -0.43
N GLN A 13 8.34 -0.03 -1.63
CA GLN A 13 9.08 0.27 -2.85
C GLN A 13 8.05 0.52 -3.95
N LEU A 14 8.14 1.70 -4.58
CA LEU A 14 7.31 2.03 -5.73
C LEU A 14 7.92 1.41 -6.98
N MET A 15 7.20 0.48 -7.60
CA MET A 15 7.67 -0.23 -8.81
C MET A 15 7.51 0.62 -10.07
N ALA A 16 6.35 1.25 -10.23
CA ALA A 16 6.00 2.10 -11.36
C ALA A 16 4.85 3.03 -10.97
N SER A 17 4.88 4.27 -11.46
CA SER A 17 3.76 5.21 -11.37
C SER A 17 3.69 6.02 -12.68
N PRO A 18 2.49 6.26 -13.24
CA PRO A 18 2.34 7.09 -14.43
C PRO A 18 2.51 8.59 -14.14
N ASP A 19 2.42 9.02 -12.87
CA ASP A 19 2.53 10.42 -12.47
C ASP A 19 3.13 10.55 -11.05
N LYS A 20 3.83 11.66 -10.78
CA LYS A 20 4.41 11.96 -9.46
C LYS A 20 3.34 12.19 -8.39
N ILE A 21 2.21 12.83 -8.72
CA ILE A 21 1.13 13.09 -7.76
C ILE A 21 0.55 11.78 -7.23
N LEU A 22 0.40 10.78 -8.11
CA LEU A 22 -0.08 9.46 -7.71
C LEU A 22 0.96 8.72 -6.85
N ALA A 23 2.25 8.88 -7.16
CA ALA A 23 3.33 8.33 -6.34
C ALA A 23 3.35 8.94 -4.93
N ASP A 24 3.23 10.26 -4.83
CA ASP A 24 3.18 11.00 -3.56
C ASP A 24 1.97 10.54 -2.70
N GLU A 25 0.84 10.24 -3.34
CA GLU A 25 -0.35 9.72 -2.66
C GLU A 25 -0.14 8.31 -2.09
N VAL A 26 0.61 7.44 -2.77
CA VAL A 26 0.99 6.12 -2.20
C VAL A 26 1.81 6.30 -0.93
N GLU A 27 2.80 7.19 -0.97
CA GLU A 27 3.63 7.48 0.20
C GLU A 27 2.79 8.03 1.35
N ARG A 28 1.89 8.97 1.08
CA ARG A 28 0.98 9.51 2.10
C ARG A 28 0.13 8.42 2.74
N VAL A 29 -0.52 7.58 1.94
CA VAL A 29 -1.37 6.47 2.42
C VAL A 29 -0.56 5.45 3.21
N PHE A 30 0.66 5.14 2.75
CA PHE A 30 1.57 4.24 3.45
C PHE A 30 1.94 4.77 4.83
N ASN A 31 2.28 6.06 4.91
CA ASN A 31 2.66 6.72 6.17
C ASN A 31 1.47 6.96 7.09
N SER A 32 0.27 7.21 6.56
CA SER A 32 -0.96 7.38 7.34
C SER A 32 -1.67 6.05 7.66
N SER A 33 -1.07 4.92 7.27
CA SER A 33 -1.69 3.61 7.44
C SER A 33 -1.80 3.24 8.93
N PRO A 34 -2.92 2.64 9.37
CA PRO A 34 -3.04 2.16 10.74
C PRO A 34 -1.99 1.08 11.01
N ARG A 35 -1.50 0.98 12.25
CA ARG A 35 -0.52 -0.05 12.66
C ARG A 35 -1.15 -1.42 12.92
N GLU A 36 -2.43 -1.59 12.68
CA GLU A 36 -3.20 -2.79 13.02
C GLU A 36 -3.34 -3.75 11.84
N TRP A 37 -2.36 -3.79 10.93
CA TRP A 37 -2.40 -4.78 9.84
C TRP A 37 -2.25 -6.18 10.40
N THR A 38 -2.98 -7.12 9.81
CA THR A 38 -2.87 -8.52 10.21
C THR A 38 -1.57 -9.09 9.67
N ALA A 39 -0.64 -9.40 10.59
CA ALA A 39 0.58 -10.13 10.27
C ALA A 39 0.26 -11.56 9.80
N GLY A 40 1.19 -12.18 9.08
CA GLY A 40 1.08 -13.60 8.77
C GLY A 40 1.26 -14.45 10.02
N GLU A 41 0.73 -15.67 9.98
CA GLU A 41 0.93 -16.66 11.03
C GLU A 41 1.52 -17.93 10.43
N GLN A 42 2.60 -18.42 11.04
CA GLN A 42 3.22 -19.69 10.69
C GLN A 42 3.51 -20.45 11.99
N ASP A 43 3.00 -21.68 12.11
CA ASP A 43 3.17 -22.53 13.28
C ASP A 43 2.76 -21.84 14.61
N GLY A 44 1.67 -21.07 14.59
CA GLY A 44 1.18 -20.32 15.75
C GLY A 44 1.99 -19.07 16.12
N LYS A 45 2.96 -18.69 15.28
CA LYS A 45 3.80 -17.50 15.50
C LYS A 45 3.51 -16.44 14.45
N LYS A 46 3.36 -15.19 14.90
CA LYS A 46 3.28 -14.05 14.00
C LYS A 46 4.61 -13.88 13.26
N VAL A 47 4.54 -13.82 11.94
CA VAL A 47 5.69 -13.64 11.05
C VAL A 47 5.48 -12.45 10.15
N ARG A 48 6.58 -11.75 9.83
CA ARG A 48 6.54 -10.66 8.85
C ARG A 48 6.26 -11.22 7.45
N VAL A 49 5.47 -10.51 6.67
CA VAL A 49 5.09 -10.93 5.32
C VAL A 49 5.36 -9.81 4.32
N LYS A 50 5.96 -10.17 3.19
CA LYS A 50 6.18 -9.25 2.07
C LYS A 50 5.00 -9.32 1.11
N PHE A 51 4.36 -8.19 0.86
CA PHE A 51 3.27 -8.05 -0.10
C PHE A 51 3.68 -7.16 -1.28
N THR A 52 3.23 -7.56 -2.46
CA THR A 52 3.21 -6.72 -3.66
C THR A 52 1.76 -6.64 -4.12
N VAL A 53 1.19 -5.44 -4.09
CA VAL A 53 -0.21 -5.20 -4.49
C VAL A 53 -0.25 -4.17 -5.61
N PRO A 54 -1.07 -4.36 -6.65
CA PRO A 54 -1.34 -3.33 -7.62
C PRO A 54 -2.22 -2.24 -6.98
N VAL A 55 -1.80 -0.98 -7.10
CA VAL A 55 -2.59 0.17 -6.64
C VAL A 55 -3.28 0.79 -7.87
N ALA A 56 -4.60 0.76 -7.89
CA ALA A 56 -5.41 1.43 -8.91
C ALA A 56 -5.88 2.78 -8.37
N PHE A 57 -5.59 3.87 -9.10
CA PHE A 57 -6.01 5.21 -8.73
C PHE A 57 -7.33 5.56 -9.42
N MET A 58 -8.29 6.05 -8.64
CA MET A 58 -9.47 6.74 -9.16
C MET A 58 -9.34 8.23 -8.82
N VAL A 59 -9.11 9.05 -9.85
CA VAL A 59 -8.97 10.50 -9.68
C VAL A 59 -10.36 11.14 -9.69
N GLN A 60 -10.77 11.74 -8.57
CA GLN A 60 -12.01 12.52 -8.51
C GLN A 60 -11.88 13.76 -9.39
N GLY A 61 -12.60 13.76 -10.51
CA GLY A 61 -12.55 14.81 -11.53
C GLY A 61 -12.51 14.29 -12.96
N ALA A 62 -12.15 13.02 -13.19
CA ALA A 62 -12.25 12.35 -14.49
C ALA A 62 -13.68 11.83 -14.78
N GLY A 63 -14.69 12.57 -14.35
CA GLY A 63 -16.09 12.29 -14.70
C GLY A 63 -16.35 12.65 -16.15
N LEU A 64 -16.54 11.63 -16.99
CA LEU A 64 -17.21 11.63 -18.29
C LEU A 64 -16.80 12.76 -19.27
N LYS A 65 -15.80 12.50 -20.11
CA LYS A 65 -15.84 12.98 -21.50
C LYS A 65 -16.20 11.79 -22.39
N ASN A 66 -17.49 11.50 -22.46
CA ASN A 66 -18.04 10.64 -23.49
C ASN A 66 -18.07 11.46 -24.80
N ASN A 67 -17.43 10.93 -25.84
CA ASN A 67 -17.63 11.36 -27.22
C ASN A 67 -18.90 10.74 -27.79
#